data_AF-X0VRI8-F1
#
_entry.id   AF-X0VRI8-F1
#
_cell.length_a   1.000
_cell.length_b   1.000
_cell.length_c   1.000
_cell.angle_alpha   90.00
_cell.angle_beta   90.00
_cell.angle_gamma   90.00
#
_symmetry.space_group_name_H-M   'P 1'
#
loop_
_entity.id
_entity.type
_entity.pdbx_description
1 polymer ?
#
loop_
_entity_poly.entity_id
_entity_poly.type
_entity_poly.pdbx_seq_one_letter_code
_entity_poly.pdbx_strand_id
1 'polypeptide(L)'
;MSKIFIPASKPEDWKSLLAKPDKHWRTGYSAKTLAYCWQDVDGFPKCVKRVFRNSGIKLFQNLKLLLAFPEYKVSLPPRGGRPAQNDIFVLAKGNNQLVS
;
A
#
# COMPACT_ATOMS: atom_id res chain seq x y z
N MET A 1 15.07 15.33 2.92
CA MET A 1 13.63 15.21 2.57
C MET A 1 12.82 15.71 3.75
N SER A 2 11.80 16.54 3.51
CA SER A 2 10.83 16.90 4.55
C SER A 2 10.14 15.61 5.04
N LYS A 3 9.93 15.48 6.35
CA LYS A 3 9.26 14.32 6.97
C LYS A 3 7.73 14.49 6.99
N ILE A 4 7.19 15.23 6.02
CA ILE A 4 5.78 15.63 5.98
C ILE A 4 5.10 14.80 4.89
N PHE A 5 4.10 14.02 5.31
CA PHE A 5 3.27 13.23 4.41
C PHE A 5 1.99 14.00 4.07
N ILE A 6 1.61 13.98 2.79
CA ILE A 6 0.33 14.54 2.32
C ILE A 6 -0.54 13.35 1.91
N PRO A 7 -1.69 13.12 2.56
CA PRO A 7 -2.58 12.01 2.21
C PRO A 7 -3.25 12.24 0.85
N ALA A 8 -3.45 11.15 0.12
CA ALA A 8 -4.27 11.14 -1.09
C ALA A 8 -5.75 11.28 -0.72
N SER A 9 -6.47 12.10 -1.48
CA SER A 9 -7.92 12.34 -1.32
C SER A 9 -8.76 11.55 -2.33
N LYS A 10 -8.21 11.27 -3.51
CA LYS A 10 -8.85 10.55 -4.61
C LYS A 10 -7.87 9.62 -5.33
N PRO A 11 -8.33 8.62 -6.09
CA PRO A 11 -7.45 7.67 -6.78
C PRO A 11 -6.42 8.36 -7.68
N GLU A 12 -6.78 9.45 -8.35
CA GLU A 12 -5.89 10.17 -9.26
C GLU A 12 -4.66 10.77 -8.56
N ASP A 13 -4.76 11.05 -7.26
CA ASP A 13 -3.63 11.56 -6.48
C ASP A 13 -2.51 10.52 -6.39
N TRP A 14 -2.82 9.22 -6.55
CA TRP A 14 -1.82 8.15 -6.55
C TRP A 14 -0.83 8.27 -7.71
N LYS A 15 -1.22 8.89 -8.84
CA LYS A 15 -0.33 9.05 -10.00
C LYS A 15 1.00 9.71 -9.59
N SER A 16 0.94 10.77 -8.77
CA SER A 16 2.14 11.51 -8.35
C SER A 16 3.01 10.74 -7.35
N LEU A 17 2.47 9.68 -6.73
CA LEU A 17 3.15 8.85 -5.74
C LEU A 17 3.91 7.67 -6.37
N LEU A 18 3.66 7.35 -7.64
CA LEU A 18 4.32 6.25 -8.35
C LEU A 18 5.79 6.59 -8.68
N ALA A 19 6.65 5.58 -8.81
CA ALA A 19 8.05 5.81 -9.17
C ALA A 19 8.23 6.29 -10.62
N LYS A 20 7.31 5.94 -11.52
CA LYS A 20 7.27 6.44 -12.91
C LYS A 20 5.84 6.82 -13.30
N PRO A 21 5.32 7.98 -12.86
CA PRO A 21 3.92 8.38 -13.03
C PRO A 21 3.37 8.20 -14.44
N ASP A 22 4.06 8.67 -15.47
CA ASP A 22 3.56 8.61 -16.86
C ASP A 22 3.67 7.23 -17.52
N LYS A 23 4.50 6.35 -16.94
CA LYS A 23 4.62 4.96 -17.39
C LYS A 23 3.63 4.05 -16.67
N HIS A 24 3.47 4.21 -15.36
CA HIS A 24 2.73 3.28 -14.52
C HIS A 24 1.24 3.66 -14.42
N TRP A 25 0.88 4.94 -14.54
CA TRP A 25 -0.52 5.39 -14.53
C TRP A 25 -1.19 5.21 -15.90
N ARG A 26 -1.55 3.97 -16.23
CA ARG A 26 -2.19 3.59 -17.50
C ARG A 26 -3.36 2.65 -17.27
N THR A 27 -4.42 2.80 -18.05
CA THR A 27 -5.57 1.86 -18.00
C THR A 27 -5.08 0.46 -18.39
N GLY A 28 -5.49 -0.55 -17.62
CA GLY A 28 -5.01 -1.94 -17.76
C GLY A 28 -3.74 -2.27 -16.98
N TYR A 29 -3.14 -1.30 -16.27
CA TYR A 29 -1.93 -1.52 -15.45
C TYR A 29 -2.29 -1.62 -13.96
N SER A 30 -1.49 -2.38 -13.21
CA SER A 30 -1.75 -2.69 -11.79
C SER A 30 -1.84 -1.45 -10.91
N ALA A 31 -0.93 -0.47 -11.07
CA ALA A 31 -0.89 0.72 -10.22
C ALA A 31 -2.21 1.52 -10.24
N LYS A 32 -2.78 1.74 -11.43
CA LYS A 32 -4.06 2.44 -11.57
C LYS A 32 -5.22 1.60 -11.02
N THR A 33 -5.26 0.31 -11.33
CA THR A 33 -6.28 -0.60 -10.77
C THR A 33 -6.24 -0.65 -9.25
N LEU A 34 -5.05 -0.65 -8.66
CA LEU A 34 -4.84 -0.70 -7.22
C LEU A 34 -5.34 0.57 -6.54
N ALA A 35 -5.10 1.74 -7.14
CA ALA A 35 -5.58 3.02 -6.64
C ALA A 35 -7.10 3.03 -6.46
N TYR A 36 -7.88 2.66 -7.49
CA TYR A 36 -9.34 2.58 -7.36
C TYR A 36 -9.79 1.48 -6.41
N CYS A 37 -9.11 0.33 -6.37
CA CYS A 37 -9.47 -0.77 -5.50
C CYS A 37 -9.30 -0.45 -4.00
N TRP A 38 -8.29 0.35 -3.65
CA TRP A 38 -7.94 0.65 -2.26
C TRP A 38 -8.41 2.03 -1.78
N GLN A 39 -8.38 3.06 -2.62
CA GLN A 39 -8.75 4.42 -2.20
C GLN A 39 -10.26 4.56 -1.99
N ASP A 40 -11.08 3.84 -2.78
CA ASP A 40 -12.55 3.94 -2.71
C ASP A 40 -13.16 3.19 -1.51
N VAL A 41 -12.32 2.56 -0.67
CA VAL A 41 -12.77 1.79 0.50
C VAL A 41 -12.16 2.31 1.79
N ASP A 42 -12.95 2.30 2.87
CA ASP A 42 -12.43 2.61 4.20
C ASP A 42 -11.57 1.45 4.73
N GLY A 43 -10.24 1.61 4.58
CA GLY A 43 -9.22 0.65 4.97
C GLY A 43 -8.92 -0.39 3.88
N PHE A 44 -8.97 -1.67 4.24
CA PHE A 44 -8.63 -2.75 3.31
C PHE A 44 -9.80 -3.13 2.38
N PRO A 45 -9.52 -3.52 1.11
CA PRO A 45 -10.51 -4.15 0.25
C PRO A 45 -11.13 -5.40 0.88
N LYS A 46 -12.39 -5.71 0.54
CA LYS A 46 -13.16 -6.83 1.13
C LYS A 46 -12.46 -8.19 0.98
N CYS A 47 -11.80 -8.43 -0.16
CA CYS A 47 -11.04 -9.66 -0.40
C CYS A 47 -9.85 -9.77 0.55
N VAL A 48 -9.09 -8.69 0.77
CA VAL A 48 -7.95 -8.63 1.70
C VAL A 48 -8.42 -8.83 3.14
N LYS A 49 -9.50 -8.14 3.57
CA LYS A 49 -10.11 -8.33 4.89
C LYS A 49 -10.50 -9.79 5.14
N ARG A 50 -11.03 -10.48 4.12
CA ARG A 50 -11.42 -11.89 4.21
C ARG A 50 -10.21 -12.79 4.44
N VAL A 51 -9.11 -12.58 3.72
CA VAL A 51 -7.88 -13.36 3.90
C VAL A 51 -7.33 -13.19 5.31
N PHE A 52 -7.26 -11.96 5.82
CA PHE A 52 -6.81 -11.71 7.19
C PHE A 52 -7.66 -12.40 8.25
N ARG A 53 -8.99 -12.31 8.15
CA ARG A 53 -9.91 -13.01 9.07
C ARG A 53 -9.76 -14.52 8.99
N ASN A 54 -9.63 -15.07 7.78
CA ASN A 54 -9.54 -16.51 7.56
C ASN A 54 -8.16 -17.10 7.90
N SER A 55 -7.13 -16.27 8.11
CA SER A 55 -5.77 -16.72 8.42
C SER A 55 -5.64 -17.48 9.75
N GLY A 56 -6.61 -17.33 10.67
CA GLY A 56 -6.51 -17.84 12.05
C GLY A 56 -5.50 -17.10 12.94
N ILE A 57 -4.77 -16.13 12.40
CA ILE A 57 -3.78 -15.33 13.16
C ILE A 57 -4.54 -14.29 13.98
N LYS A 58 -4.47 -14.38 15.32
CA LYS A 58 -5.17 -13.47 16.24
C LYS A 58 -4.84 -11.99 15.96
N LEU A 59 -3.59 -11.70 15.60
CA LEU A 59 -3.13 -10.35 15.25
C LEU A 59 -3.89 -9.74 14.06
N PHE A 60 -4.35 -10.57 13.13
CA PHE A 60 -4.95 -10.14 11.87
C PHE A 60 -6.48 -9.99 11.92
N GLN A 61 -7.11 -10.44 13.00
CA GLN A 61 -8.58 -10.45 13.12
C GLN A 61 -9.20 -9.04 13.10
N ASN A 62 -8.49 -8.05 13.66
CA ASN A 62 -8.95 -6.67 13.79
C ASN A 62 -7.93 -5.67 13.22
N LEU A 63 -7.36 -5.96 12.04
CA LEU A 63 -6.41 -5.07 11.39
C LEU A 63 -7.09 -3.76 10.94
N LYS A 64 -6.55 -2.65 11.44
CA LYS A 64 -6.88 -1.29 10.98
C LYS A 64 -5.75 -0.77 10.13
N LEU A 65 -6.06 -0.39 8.89
CA LEU A 65 -5.12 0.32 8.02
C LEU A 65 -4.80 1.69 8.65
N LEU A 66 -3.51 2.02 8.78
CA LEU A 66 -3.07 3.34 9.26
C LEU A 66 -2.57 4.18 8.09
N LEU A 67 -1.65 3.63 7.29
CA LEU A 67 -1.06 4.28 6.14
C LEU A 67 -0.82 3.24 5.04
N ALA A 68 -0.88 3.68 3.79
CA ALA A 68 -0.49 2.88 2.65
C ALA A 68 0.34 3.74 1.68
N PHE A 69 1.38 3.14 1.12
CA PHE A 69 2.32 3.79 0.22
C PHE A 69 2.39 2.98 -1.07
N PRO A 70 1.84 3.48 -2.19
CA PRO A 70 1.98 2.78 -3.44
C PRO A 70 3.45 2.76 -3.83
N GLU A 71 3.88 1.65 -4.44
CA GLU A 71 5.16 1.64 -5.12
C GLU A 71 6.37 1.96 -4.21
N TYR A 72 6.31 1.54 -2.94
CA TYR A 72 7.33 1.82 -1.94
C TYR A 72 8.64 1.09 -2.26
N LYS A 73 9.75 1.84 -2.26
CA LYS A 73 11.08 1.30 -2.56
C LYS A 73 11.71 0.70 -1.32
N VAL A 74 12.05 -0.58 -1.41
CA VAL A 74 12.77 -1.33 -0.38
C VAL A 74 14.21 -1.54 -0.83
N SER A 75 15.16 -1.10 -0.01
CA SER A 75 16.58 -1.34 -0.27
C SER A 75 16.90 -2.81 0.00
N LEU A 76 17.41 -3.51 -1.01
CA LEU A 76 17.87 -4.90 -0.86
C LEU A 76 19.39 -4.94 -0.64
N PRO A 77 19.88 -5.69 0.38
CA PRO A 77 21.29 -6.02 0.50
C PRO A 77 21.68 -7.20 -0.42
N PRO A 78 22.96 -7.30 -0.87
CA PRO A 78 24.04 -6.35 -0.61
C PRO A 78 23.94 -5.08 -1.46
N ARG A 79 24.52 -3.99 -0.92
CA ARG A 79 24.53 -2.61 -1.43
C ARG A 79 25.01 -2.58 -2.89
N GLY A 80 24.09 -2.54 -3.85
CA GLY A 80 24.43 -2.49 -5.29
C GLY A 80 23.32 -3.00 -6.23
N GLY A 81 22.34 -3.74 -5.71
CA GLY A 81 21.17 -4.18 -6.49
C GLY A 81 20.18 -3.04 -6.80
N ARG A 82 19.38 -3.21 -7.85
CA ARG A 82 18.21 -2.35 -8.08
C ARG A 82 17.25 -2.49 -6.88
N PRO A 83 16.77 -1.38 -6.28
CA PRO A 83 15.79 -1.45 -5.21
C PRO A 83 14.59 -2.29 -5.64
N ALA A 84 14.12 -3.17 -4.77
CA ALA A 84 12.83 -3.82 -4.99
C ALA A 84 11.73 -2.80 -4.73
N GLN A 85 10.63 -2.95 -5.44
CA GLN A 85 9.48 -2.08 -5.34
C GLN A 85 8.25 -2.98 -5.22
N ASN A 86 7.48 -2.80 -4.15
CA ASN A 86 6.20 -3.48 -3.98
C ASN A 86 5.11 -2.73 -4.73
N ASP A 87 3.95 -3.36 -4.95
CA ASP A 87 2.79 -2.65 -5.50
C ASP A 87 2.22 -1.65 -4.48
N ILE A 88 2.15 -2.06 -3.21
CA ILE A 88 1.75 -1.22 -2.08
C ILE A 88 2.42 -1.71 -0.79
N PHE A 89 2.95 -0.78 0.00
CA PHE A 89 3.38 -1.01 1.38
C PHE A 89 2.31 -0.52 2.33
N VAL A 90 2.00 -1.29 3.37
CA VAL A 90 0.96 -0.95 4.33
C VAL A 90 1.56 -0.88 5.73
N LEU A 91 1.17 0.13 6.48
CA LEU A 91 1.30 0.15 7.93
C LEU A 91 -0.09 0.00 8.54
N ALA A 92 -0.26 -0.99 9.42
CA ALA A 92 -1.52 -1.32 10.05
C ALA A 92 -1.36 -1.53 11.56
N LYS A 93 -2.49 -1.49 12.28
CA LYS A 93 -2.57 -1.80 13.71
C LYS A 93 -3.44 -3.04 13.90
N GLY A 94 -2.93 -4.03 14.62
CA GLY A 94 -3.69 -5.20 15.08
C GLY A 94 -3.36 -5.48 16.54
N ASN A 95 -4.36 -5.73 17.39
CA ASN A 95 -4.18 -6.04 18.82
C ASN A 95 -3.14 -5.17 19.56
N ASN A 96 -3.21 -3.84 19.36
CA ASN A 96 -2.26 -2.86 19.92
C ASN A 96 -0.79 -3.00 19.49
N GLN A 97 -0.53 -3.73 18.41
CA GLN A 97 0.77 -3.87 17.77
C GLN A 97 0.75 -3.25 16.37
N LEU A 98 1.91 -2.78 15.90
CA LEU A 98 2.12 -2.35 14.52
C LEU A 98 2.44 -3.57 13.65
N VAL A 99 1.89 -3.57 12.44
CA VAL A 99 2.08 -4.59 11.40
C VAL A 99 2.45 -3.87 10.11
N SER A 100 3.42 -4.39 9.37
CA SER A 100 3.82 -3.91 8.05
C SER A 100 4.21 -5.02 7.10
#